data_AF-A0A2M6YIK3-F1
#
_entry.id   AF-A0A2M6YIK3-F1
#
_cell.length_a   1.000
_cell.length_b   1.000
_cell.length_c   1.000
_cell.angle_alpha   90.00
_cell.angle_beta   90.00
_cell.angle_gamma   90.00
#
_symmetry.space_group_name_H-M   'P 1'
#
loop_
_entity.id
_entity.type
_entity.pdbx_description
1 polymer ?
#
loop_
_entity_poly.entity_id
_entity_poly.type
_entity_poly.pdbx_seq_one_letter_code
_entity_poly.pdbx_strand_id
1 'polypeptide(L)'
;MAEGMKEKARTIENLNARTTEIDTRLNAHEKIKDLWAFMEAWDEGRRDLLVKDLKKLEQWYPFKELLWQLLFLLPLFIVFYLWGVRSVRKDAKLQTLISAHLMVVTAIPIFFKILELVLELIPRHFFKNFFELLTKLHIIAVWHYILIFAAIGVAFLAIYIIQKKIFNRRRLQLKRLAKGLCYHCGKKLPGSANTCPFCGASQKAECGACHERTFIAGDFCSSCGSPLARP
;
A
#
# COMPACT_ATOMS: atom_id res chain seq x y z
N MET A 1 -7.24 -69.09 -19.10
CA MET A 1 -7.59 -67.78 -18.50
C MET A 1 -8.50 -67.88 -17.28
N ALA A 2 -9.49 -68.79 -17.24
CA ALA A 2 -10.40 -68.93 -16.09
C ALA A 2 -9.75 -69.46 -14.80
N GLU A 3 -8.76 -70.36 -14.89
CA GLU A 3 -8.05 -70.90 -13.72
C GLU A 3 -7.20 -69.85 -12.98
N GLY A 4 -6.44 -69.04 -13.72
CA GLY A 4 -5.62 -67.98 -13.12
C GLY A 4 -6.42 -66.86 -12.44
N MET A 5 -7.70 -66.67 -12.80
CA MET A 5 -8.59 -65.74 -12.09
C MET A 5 -9.11 -66.33 -10.77
N LYS A 6 -9.38 -67.63 -10.72
CA LYS A 6 -9.81 -68.32 -9.48
C LYS A 6 -8.69 -68.36 -8.43
N GLU A 7 -7.45 -68.54 -8.87
CA GLU A 7 -6.29 -68.54 -7.97
C GLU A 7 -6.02 -67.16 -7.37
N LYS A 8 -6.09 -66.10 -8.19
CA LYS A 8 -6.00 -64.71 -7.69
C LYS A 8 -7.12 -64.36 -6.72
N ALA A 9 -8.35 -64.81 -6.98
CA ALA A 9 -9.49 -64.58 -6.09
C ALA A 9 -9.27 -65.24 -4.72
N ARG A 10 -8.78 -66.49 -4.68
CA ARG A 10 -8.42 -67.17 -3.42
C ARG A 10 -7.30 -66.49 -2.66
N THR A 11 -6.29 -65.96 -3.37
CA THR A 11 -5.21 -65.20 -2.74
C THR A 11 -5.72 -63.92 -2.11
N ILE A 12 -6.62 -63.19 -2.78
CA ILE A 12 -7.24 -61.98 -2.23
C ILE A 12 -8.09 -62.30 -1.00
N GLU A 13 -8.87 -63.37 -1.05
CA GLU A 13 -9.72 -63.80 0.06
C GLU A 13 -8.89 -64.18 1.29
N ASN A 14 -7.78 -64.90 1.09
CA ASN A 14 -6.85 -65.23 2.18
C ASN A 14 -6.16 -63.98 2.74
N LEU A 15 -5.72 -63.05 1.88
CA LEU A 15 -5.14 -61.78 2.33
C LEU A 15 -6.14 -60.95 3.14
N ASN A 16 -7.39 -60.85 2.69
CA ASN A 16 -8.46 -60.16 3.41
C ASN A 16 -8.74 -60.82 4.76
N ALA A 17 -8.79 -62.15 4.82
CA ALA A 17 -8.96 -62.88 6.08
C ALA A 17 -7.81 -62.56 7.05
N ARG A 18 -6.56 -62.55 6.58
CA ARG A 18 -5.40 -62.16 7.41
C ARG A 18 -5.44 -60.70 7.85
N THR A 19 -5.91 -59.79 7.00
CA THR A 19 -6.11 -58.39 7.40
C THR A 19 -7.15 -58.30 8.52
N THR A 20 -8.28 -59.00 8.40
CA THR A 20 -9.32 -58.99 9.46
C THR A 20 -8.84 -59.64 10.76
N GLU A 21 -8.00 -60.67 10.68
CA GLU A 21 -7.40 -61.30 11.86
C GLU A 21 -6.39 -60.37 12.55
N ILE A 22 -5.55 -59.67 11.78
CA ILE A 22 -4.60 -58.70 12.33
C ILE A 22 -5.35 -57.53 12.97
N ASP A 23 -6.41 -57.04 12.32
CA ASP A 23 -7.20 -55.91 12.79
C ASP A 23 -7.97 -56.26 14.08
N THR A 24 -8.56 -57.45 14.16
CA THR A 24 -9.20 -57.94 15.39
C THR A 24 -8.19 -58.13 16.53
N ARG A 25 -6.97 -58.62 16.25
CA ARG A 25 -5.89 -58.73 17.24
C ARG A 25 -5.36 -57.37 17.69
N LEU A 26 -5.26 -56.39 16.78
CA LEU A 26 -4.85 -55.02 17.09
C LEU A 26 -5.89 -54.36 18.01
N ASN A 27 -7.17 -54.42 17.62
CA ASN A 27 -8.26 -53.78 18.36
C ASN A 27 -8.59 -54.49 19.68
N ALA A 28 -8.17 -55.76 19.85
CA ALA A 28 -8.24 -56.45 21.13
C ALA A 28 -7.16 -56.01 22.13
N HIS A 29 -6.09 -55.36 21.68
CA HIS A 29 -4.97 -54.96 22.52
C HIS A 29 -5.36 -53.79 23.44
N GLU A 30 -5.08 -53.91 24.74
CA GLU A 30 -5.48 -52.97 25.79
C GLU A 30 -5.11 -51.51 25.48
N LYS A 31 -3.84 -51.27 25.12
CA LYS A 31 -3.34 -49.95 24.68
C LYS A 31 -4.09 -49.32 23.51
N ILE A 32 -4.62 -50.13 22.59
CA ILE A 32 -5.36 -49.65 21.41
C ILE A 32 -6.80 -49.34 21.80
N LYS A 33 -7.41 -50.12 22.70
CA LYS A 33 -8.70 -49.78 23.30
C LYS A 33 -8.64 -48.48 24.11
N ASP A 34 -7.58 -48.28 24.89
CA ASP A 34 -7.37 -47.03 25.63
C ASP A 34 -7.16 -45.83 24.69
N LEU A 35 -6.46 -46.03 23.57
CA LEU A 35 -6.30 -45.00 22.54
C LEU A 35 -7.64 -44.66 21.87
N TRP A 36 -8.45 -45.66 21.52
CA TRP A 36 -9.78 -45.44 20.96
C TRP A 36 -10.70 -44.75 21.97
N ALA A 37 -10.72 -45.19 23.23
CA ALA A 37 -11.48 -44.54 24.29
C ALA A 37 -11.02 -43.09 24.54
N PHE A 38 -9.72 -42.81 24.45
CA PHE A 38 -9.17 -41.45 24.51
C PHE A 38 -9.58 -40.62 23.28
N MET A 39 -9.58 -41.19 22.09
CA MET A 39 -9.98 -40.51 20.84
C MET A 39 -11.50 -40.30 20.73
N GLU A 40 -12.30 -41.16 21.34
CA GLU A 40 -13.77 -41.17 21.33
C GLU A 40 -14.34 -40.32 22.46
N ALA A 41 -13.62 -40.19 23.59
CA ALA A 41 -13.85 -39.14 24.59
C ALA A 41 -13.65 -37.71 24.03
N TRP A 42 -12.96 -37.58 22.89
CA TRP A 42 -12.82 -36.34 22.14
C TRP A 42 -13.93 -36.20 21.09
N ASP A 43 -15.08 -35.71 21.54
CA ASP A 43 -16.28 -35.42 20.75
C ASP A 43 -15.98 -34.62 19.46
N GLU A 44 -16.71 -34.94 18.38
CA GLU A 44 -16.62 -34.27 17.07
C GLU A 44 -16.83 -32.75 17.21
N GLY A 45 -17.70 -32.33 18.13
CA GLY A 45 -17.96 -30.92 18.43
C GLY A 45 -16.72 -30.16 18.94
N ARG A 46 -15.84 -30.81 19.70
CA ARG A 46 -14.59 -30.20 20.21
C ARG A 46 -13.49 -30.14 19.16
N ARG A 47 -13.43 -31.12 18.25
CA ARG A 47 -12.55 -31.06 17.07
C ARG A 47 -12.95 -29.91 16.15
N ASP A 48 -14.25 -29.73 15.91
CA ASP A 48 -14.76 -28.61 15.11
C ASP A 48 -14.52 -27.25 15.77
N LEU A 49 -14.61 -27.16 17.10
CA LEU A 49 -14.24 -25.97 17.86
C LEU A 49 -12.74 -25.66 17.73
N LEU A 50 -11.87 -26.66 17.87
CA LEU A 50 -10.42 -26.52 17.68
C LEU A 50 -10.07 -26.09 16.25
N VAL A 51 -10.70 -26.67 15.24
CA VAL A 51 -10.50 -26.29 13.83
C VAL A 51 -10.98 -24.85 13.58
N LYS A 52 -12.10 -24.45 14.19
CA LYS A 52 -12.59 -23.06 14.11
C LYS A 52 -11.64 -22.08 14.80
N ASP A 53 -11.15 -22.41 15.99
CA ASP A 53 -10.23 -21.55 16.74
C ASP A 53 -8.85 -21.47 16.07
N LEU A 54 -8.34 -22.57 15.51
CA LEU A 54 -7.12 -22.58 14.69
C LEU A 54 -7.29 -21.68 13.46
N LYS A 55 -8.40 -21.80 12.71
CA LYS A 55 -8.70 -20.90 11.59
C LYS A 55 -8.78 -19.45 12.01
N LYS A 56 -9.36 -19.16 13.18
CA LYS A 56 -9.46 -17.80 13.72
C LYS A 56 -8.08 -17.25 14.10
N LEU A 57 -7.22 -18.08 14.70
CA LEU A 57 -5.84 -17.70 15.05
C LEU A 57 -4.98 -17.46 13.81
N GLU A 58 -5.15 -18.28 12.77
CA GLU A 58 -4.47 -18.14 11.48
C GLU A 58 -4.80 -16.79 10.81
N GLN A 59 -6.02 -16.27 10.97
CA GLN A 59 -6.42 -14.95 10.46
C GLN A 59 -5.71 -13.77 11.17
N TRP A 60 -5.37 -13.91 12.45
CA TRP A 60 -4.71 -12.86 13.25
C TRP A 60 -3.18 -12.92 13.19
N TYR A 61 -2.64 -14.06 12.76
CA TYR A 61 -1.21 -14.27 12.58
C TYR A 61 -0.55 -13.27 11.61
N PRO A 62 -1.07 -13.04 10.37
CA PRO A 62 -0.46 -12.09 9.44
C PRO A 62 -0.47 -10.65 9.96
N PHE A 63 -1.48 -10.26 10.75
CA PHE A 63 -1.51 -8.94 11.39
C PHE A 63 -0.45 -8.77 12.46
N LYS A 64 -0.21 -9.80 13.28
CA LYS A 64 0.83 -9.75 14.31
C LYS A 64 2.22 -9.70 13.68
N GLU A 65 2.47 -10.48 12.64
CA GLU A 65 3.74 -10.45 11.91
C GLU A 65 3.99 -9.07 11.27
N LEU A 66 2.97 -8.49 10.63
CA LEU A 66 3.05 -7.14 10.09
C LEU A 66 3.28 -6.10 11.19
N LEU A 67 2.62 -6.22 12.33
CA LEU A 67 2.79 -5.29 13.45
C LEU A 67 4.24 -5.27 13.92
N TRP A 68 4.88 -6.43 14.07
CA TRP A 68 6.29 -6.52 14.46
C TRP A 68 7.24 -5.96 13.39
N GLN A 69 6.99 -6.24 12.11
CA GLN A 69 7.77 -5.68 11.00
C GLN A 69 7.62 -4.15 10.92
N LEU A 70 6.40 -3.63 11.10
CA LEU A 70 6.11 -2.21 11.09
C LEU A 70 6.67 -1.52 12.33
N LEU A 71 6.61 -2.14 13.51
CA LEU A 71 7.20 -1.64 14.73
C LEU A 71 8.72 -1.45 14.59
N PHE A 72 9.39 -2.27 13.78
CA PHE A 72 10.82 -2.12 13.51
C PHE A 72 11.12 -1.09 12.40
N LEU A 73 10.41 -1.15 11.26
CA LEU A 73 10.69 -0.29 10.11
C LEU A 73 10.14 1.14 10.24
N LEU A 74 8.99 1.33 10.88
CA LEU A 74 8.31 2.62 10.95
C LEU A 74 9.09 3.66 11.76
N PRO A 75 9.71 3.34 12.92
CA PRO A 75 10.58 4.28 13.63
C PRO A 75 11.79 4.71 12.78
N LEU A 76 12.40 3.77 12.06
CA LEU A 76 13.53 4.04 11.17
C LEU A 76 13.12 4.98 10.01
N PHE A 77 11.95 4.72 9.42
CA PHE A 77 11.35 5.58 8.40
C PHE A 77 11.07 6.99 8.92
N ILE A 78 10.53 7.13 10.14
CA ILE A 78 10.30 8.44 10.78
C ILE A 78 11.63 9.19 10.97
N VAL A 79 12.68 8.52 11.44
CA VAL A 79 14.00 9.14 11.63
C VAL A 79 14.55 9.67 10.30
N PHE A 80 14.52 8.86 9.24
CA PHE A 80 14.96 9.30 7.91
C PHE A 80 14.09 10.41 7.33
N TYR A 81 12.78 10.38 7.56
CA TYR A 81 11.86 11.43 7.14
C TYR A 81 12.16 12.76 7.84
N LEU A 82 12.28 12.76 9.18
CA LEU A 82 12.62 13.94 9.96
C LEU A 82 14.00 14.50 9.57
N TRP A 83 14.96 13.62 9.31
CA TRP A 83 16.28 14.00 8.86
C TRP A 83 16.24 14.63 7.45
N GLY A 84 15.48 14.06 6.51
CA GLY A 84 15.28 14.62 5.18
C GLY A 84 14.63 16.00 5.23
N VAL A 85 13.57 16.18 6.04
CA VAL A 85 12.92 17.49 6.23
C VAL A 85 13.91 18.52 6.80
N ARG A 86 14.77 18.11 7.74
CA ARG A 86 15.77 19.01 8.33
C ARG A 86 16.93 19.32 7.37
N SER A 87 17.29 18.37 6.51
CA SER A 87 18.31 18.52 5.46
C SER A 87 17.87 19.52 4.39
N VAL A 88 16.62 19.39 3.90
CA VAL A 88 16.01 20.32 2.93
C VAL A 88 15.92 21.75 3.48
N ARG A 89 15.69 21.92 4.79
CA ARG A 89 15.69 23.25 5.43
C ARG A 89 17.06 23.91 5.48
N LYS A 90 18.15 23.14 5.43
CA LYS A 90 19.53 23.64 5.50
C LYS A 90 20.19 23.84 4.12
N ASP A 91 19.46 23.64 3.01
CA ASP A 91 19.97 23.75 1.62
C ASP A 91 21.21 22.87 1.31
N ALA A 92 21.46 21.83 2.12
CA ALA A 92 22.56 20.89 1.95
C ALA A 92 22.20 19.88 0.84
N LYS A 93 22.59 20.21 -0.41
CA LYS A 93 22.25 19.44 -1.62
C LYS A 93 22.64 17.96 -1.52
N LEU A 94 23.83 17.66 -1.01
CA LEU A 94 24.34 16.29 -0.88
C LEU A 94 23.54 15.49 0.16
N GLN A 95 23.28 16.10 1.31
CA GLN A 95 22.53 15.49 2.41
C GLN A 95 21.07 15.25 2.02
N THR A 96 20.49 16.10 1.18
CA THR A 96 19.13 15.95 0.65
C THR A 96 19.05 14.73 -0.26
N LEU A 97 20.04 14.55 -1.16
CA LEU A 97 20.10 13.41 -2.07
C LEU A 97 20.18 12.08 -1.30
N ILE A 98 21.07 12.01 -0.30
CA ILE A 98 21.28 10.80 0.52
C ILE A 98 20.01 10.47 1.34
N SER A 99 19.41 11.48 1.98
CA SER A 99 18.18 11.28 2.77
C SER A 99 16.99 10.82 1.93
N ALA A 100 16.87 11.30 0.69
CA ALA A 100 15.82 10.88 -0.22
C ALA A 100 15.98 9.42 -0.65
N HIS A 101 17.21 8.99 -0.95
CA HIS A 101 17.48 7.59 -1.32
C HIS A 101 17.20 6.63 -0.16
N LEU A 102 17.66 6.96 1.05
CA LEU A 102 17.38 6.17 2.27
C LEU A 102 15.88 6.07 2.56
N MET A 103 15.12 7.14 2.33
CA MET A 103 13.66 7.13 2.49
C MET A 103 12.97 6.20 1.48
N VAL A 104 13.41 6.21 0.23
CA VAL A 104 12.85 5.33 -0.81
C VAL A 104 13.18 3.87 -0.52
N VAL A 105 14.44 3.57 -0.16
CA VAL A 105 14.89 2.21 0.15
C VAL A 105 14.13 1.62 1.33
N THR A 106 13.82 2.42 2.35
CA THR A 106 13.01 1.97 3.50
C THR A 106 11.51 1.92 3.19
N ALA A 107 11.00 2.76 2.28
CA ALA A 107 9.60 2.76 1.88
C ALA A 107 9.19 1.54 1.05
N ILE A 108 10.09 1.04 0.19
CA ILE A 108 9.82 -0.10 -0.70
C ILE A 108 9.33 -1.35 0.07
N PRO A 109 10.05 -1.89 1.07
CA PRO A 109 9.60 -3.07 1.80
C PRO A 109 8.30 -2.82 2.58
N ILE A 110 8.13 -1.61 3.14
CA ILE A 110 6.88 -1.22 3.81
C ILE A 110 5.70 -1.26 2.82
N PHE A 111 5.90 -0.72 1.62
CA PHE A 111 4.87 -0.69 0.58
C PHE A 111 4.47 -2.09 0.13
N PHE A 112 5.44 -2.97 -0.16
CA PHE A 112 5.17 -4.35 -0.54
C PHE A 112 4.44 -5.12 0.57
N LYS A 113 4.80 -4.92 1.84
CA LYS A 113 4.13 -5.57 2.97
C LYS A 113 2.71 -5.07 3.20
N ILE A 114 2.47 -3.77 3.05
CA ILE A 114 1.11 -3.22 3.05
C ILE A 114 0.30 -3.79 1.89
N LEU A 115 0.90 -3.92 0.70
CA LEU A 115 0.22 -4.47 -0.46
C LEU A 115 -0.13 -5.95 -0.26
N GLU A 116 0.80 -6.75 0.28
CA GLU A 116 0.56 -8.15 0.67
C GLU A 116 -0.60 -8.25 1.66
N LEU A 117 -0.61 -7.42 2.72
CA LEU A 117 -1.71 -7.37 3.68
C LEU A 117 -3.05 -7.01 3.01
N VAL A 118 -3.07 -5.96 2.18
CA VAL A 118 -4.27 -5.52 1.46
C VAL A 118 -4.77 -6.63 0.54
N LEU A 119 -3.85 -7.29 -0.18
CA LEU A 119 -4.17 -8.38 -1.09
C LEU A 119 -4.50 -9.69 -0.37
N GLU A 120 -4.13 -9.91 0.89
CA GLU A 120 -4.48 -11.13 1.63
C GLU A 120 -5.75 -10.94 2.49
N LEU A 121 -5.93 -9.73 3.03
CA LEU A 121 -7.04 -9.37 3.90
C LEU A 121 -8.35 -9.15 3.12
N ILE A 122 -8.28 -8.46 1.97
CA ILE A 122 -9.47 -8.10 1.20
C ILE A 122 -10.14 -9.33 0.52
N PRO A 123 -9.44 -10.31 -0.09
CA PRO A 123 -10.07 -11.40 -0.82
C PRO A 123 -11.00 -12.29 0.00
N ARG A 124 -10.65 -12.62 1.25
CA ARG A 124 -11.32 -13.74 1.93
C ARG A 124 -12.70 -13.41 2.48
N HIS A 125 -12.89 -12.20 2.99
CA HIS A 125 -14.16 -11.79 3.63
C HIS A 125 -14.90 -10.71 2.86
N PHE A 126 -14.19 -9.73 2.28
CA PHE A 126 -14.85 -8.65 1.57
C PHE A 126 -15.45 -9.16 0.26
N PHE A 127 -14.63 -9.80 -0.60
CA PHE A 127 -15.10 -10.23 -1.91
C PHE A 127 -16.17 -11.33 -1.85
N LYS A 128 -16.10 -12.29 -0.92
CA LYS A 128 -17.14 -13.34 -0.83
C LYS A 128 -18.53 -12.78 -0.51
N ASN A 129 -18.66 -12.01 0.57
CA ASN A 129 -19.93 -11.42 0.97
C ASN A 129 -20.43 -10.40 -0.06
N PHE A 130 -19.50 -9.67 -0.66
CA PHE A 130 -19.77 -8.71 -1.71
C PHE A 130 -20.26 -9.38 -2.99
N PHE A 131 -19.58 -10.43 -3.46
CA PHE A 131 -20.00 -11.22 -4.62
C PHE A 131 -21.30 -11.98 -4.36
N GLU A 132 -21.55 -12.50 -3.16
CA GLU A 132 -22.86 -13.09 -2.82
C GLU A 132 -23.99 -12.06 -2.91
N LEU A 133 -23.78 -10.84 -2.40
CA LEU A 133 -24.73 -9.73 -2.55
C LEU A 133 -24.98 -9.39 -4.03
N LEU A 134 -23.92 -9.29 -4.82
CA LEU A 134 -23.99 -9.02 -6.26
C LEU A 134 -24.65 -10.14 -7.06
N THR A 135 -24.44 -11.38 -6.67
CA THR A 135 -25.05 -12.57 -7.29
C THR A 135 -26.54 -12.64 -6.95
N LYS A 136 -26.91 -12.37 -5.70
CA LYS A 136 -28.32 -12.24 -5.28
C LYS A 136 -29.04 -11.11 -6.01
N LEU A 137 -28.35 -10.02 -6.33
CA LEU A 137 -28.89 -8.93 -7.14
C LEU A 137 -28.82 -9.19 -8.66
N HIS A 138 -28.27 -10.32 -9.14
CA HIS A 138 -28.13 -10.65 -10.57
C HIS A 138 -27.36 -9.60 -11.41
N ILE A 139 -26.49 -8.79 -10.76
CA ILE A 139 -25.87 -7.56 -11.29
C ILE A 139 -24.39 -7.77 -11.65
N ILE A 140 -23.95 -9.02 -11.83
CA ILE A 140 -22.56 -9.37 -12.16
C ILE A 140 -22.01 -8.56 -13.35
N ALA A 141 -22.83 -8.32 -14.39
CA ALA A 141 -22.43 -7.55 -15.56
C ALA A 141 -22.24 -6.06 -15.23
N VAL A 142 -23.17 -5.47 -14.48
CA VAL A 142 -23.14 -4.05 -14.08
C VAL A 142 -21.92 -3.76 -13.20
N TRP A 143 -21.46 -4.73 -12.40
CA TRP A 143 -20.26 -4.57 -11.58
C TRP A 143 -19.00 -4.28 -12.39
N HIS A 144 -18.82 -4.96 -13.51
CA HIS A 144 -17.67 -4.74 -14.39
C HIS A 144 -17.72 -3.32 -14.98
N TYR A 145 -18.90 -2.84 -15.37
CA TYR A 145 -19.08 -1.46 -15.83
C TYR A 145 -18.83 -0.43 -14.73
N ILE A 146 -19.27 -0.68 -13.49
CA ILE A 146 -18.99 0.19 -12.33
C ILE A 146 -17.48 0.26 -12.06
N LEU A 147 -16.77 -0.88 -12.10
CA LEU A 147 -15.31 -0.90 -11.90
C LEU A 147 -14.58 -0.12 -13.00
N ILE A 148 -14.99 -0.30 -14.26
CA ILE A 148 -14.42 0.47 -15.39
C ILE A 148 -14.67 1.96 -15.18
N PHE A 149 -15.89 2.36 -14.83
CA PHE A 149 -16.24 3.75 -14.59
C PHE A 149 -15.48 4.35 -13.40
N ALA A 150 -15.31 3.59 -12.31
CA ALA A 150 -14.54 4.00 -11.16
C ALA A 150 -13.05 4.19 -11.49
N ALA A 151 -12.46 3.27 -12.27
CA ALA A 151 -11.07 3.38 -12.71
C ALA A 151 -10.86 4.64 -13.57
N ILE A 152 -11.76 4.89 -14.53
CA ILE A 152 -11.74 6.09 -15.36
C ILE A 152 -11.91 7.36 -14.50
N GLY A 153 -12.85 7.35 -13.57
CA GLY A 153 -13.10 8.47 -12.66
C GLY A 153 -11.89 8.81 -11.78
N VAL A 154 -11.23 7.79 -11.22
CA VAL A 154 -9.99 7.96 -10.43
C VAL A 154 -8.87 8.52 -11.30
N ALA A 155 -8.70 8.03 -12.53
CA ALA A 155 -7.70 8.54 -13.46
C ALA A 155 -7.94 10.03 -13.79
N PHE A 156 -9.18 10.41 -14.13
CA PHE A 156 -9.53 11.80 -14.37
C PHE A 156 -9.34 12.68 -13.14
N LEU A 157 -9.73 12.19 -11.96
CA LEU A 157 -9.53 12.91 -10.70
C LEU A 157 -8.04 13.16 -10.42
N ALA A 158 -7.20 12.14 -10.62
CA ALA A 158 -5.75 12.26 -10.46
C ALA A 158 -5.17 13.31 -11.44
N ILE A 159 -5.56 13.25 -12.72
CA ILE A 159 -5.15 14.24 -13.72
C ILE A 159 -5.60 15.64 -13.30
N TYR A 160 -6.85 15.81 -12.88
CA TYR A 160 -7.39 17.09 -12.43
C TYR A 160 -6.61 17.65 -11.22
N ILE A 161 -6.29 16.81 -10.24
CA ILE A 161 -5.50 17.21 -9.07
C ILE A 161 -4.08 17.62 -9.50
N ILE A 162 -3.43 16.86 -10.37
CA ILE A 162 -2.08 17.18 -10.86
C ILE A 162 -2.11 18.52 -11.60
N GLN A 163 -3.03 18.69 -12.54
CA GLN A 163 -3.15 19.91 -13.34
C GLN A 163 -3.49 21.13 -12.47
N LYS A 164 -4.45 21.02 -11.55
CA LYS A 164 -4.94 22.17 -10.77
C LYS A 164 -4.10 22.49 -9.53
N LYS A 165 -3.56 21.48 -8.85
CA LYS A 165 -2.85 21.63 -7.56
C LYS A 165 -1.34 21.67 -7.70
N ILE A 166 -0.75 20.87 -8.58
CA ILE A 166 0.71 20.79 -8.76
C ILE A 166 1.20 21.83 -9.78
N PHE A 167 0.45 22.05 -10.87
CA PHE A 167 0.83 22.97 -11.95
C PHE A 167 0.27 24.40 -11.82
N ASN A 168 -0.20 24.82 -10.64
CA ASN A 168 -0.55 26.23 -10.46
C ASN A 168 0.73 27.10 -10.46
N ARG A 169 1.14 27.52 -11.66
CA ARG A 169 2.34 28.33 -11.91
C ARG A 169 2.40 29.56 -10.99
N ARG A 170 1.25 30.13 -10.62
CA ARG A 170 1.18 31.30 -9.73
C ARG A 170 1.66 30.99 -8.32
N ARG A 171 1.16 29.90 -7.71
CA ARG A 171 1.64 29.47 -6.38
C ARG A 171 3.13 29.16 -6.39
N LEU A 172 3.63 28.60 -7.49
CA LEU A 172 5.05 28.31 -7.65
C LEU A 172 5.89 29.59 -7.77
N GLN A 173 5.44 30.59 -8.54
CA GLN A 173 6.13 31.87 -8.69
C GLN A 173 6.16 32.67 -7.38
N LEU A 174 5.04 32.74 -6.65
CA LEU A 174 4.97 33.40 -5.34
C LEU A 174 5.89 32.72 -4.32
N LYS A 175 5.90 31.38 -4.29
CA LYS A 175 6.79 30.61 -3.40
C LYS A 175 8.27 30.80 -3.76
N ARG A 176 8.59 30.99 -5.05
CA ARG A 176 9.95 31.31 -5.52
C ARG A 176 10.36 32.73 -5.09
N LEU A 177 9.46 33.70 -5.26
CA LEU A 177 9.70 35.09 -4.85
C LEU A 177 9.96 35.19 -3.34
N ALA A 178 9.15 34.52 -2.51
CA ALA A 178 9.34 34.48 -1.06
C ALA A 178 10.69 33.88 -0.61
N LYS A 179 11.34 33.09 -1.48
CA LYS A 179 12.65 32.48 -1.24
C LYS A 179 13.81 33.22 -1.92
N GLY A 180 13.56 34.36 -2.58
CA GLY A 180 14.57 35.09 -3.34
C GLY A 180 15.06 34.36 -4.59
N LEU A 181 14.22 33.51 -5.19
CA LEU A 181 14.52 32.76 -6.41
C LEU A 181 13.91 33.46 -7.64
N CYS A 182 14.52 33.27 -8.81
CA CYS A 182 13.97 33.74 -10.07
C CYS A 182 12.57 33.16 -10.34
N TYR A 183 11.59 34.00 -10.67
CA TYR A 183 10.21 33.55 -10.92
C TYR A 183 10.13 32.57 -12.11
N HIS A 184 10.99 32.76 -13.12
CA HIS A 184 11.03 31.96 -14.33
C HIS A 184 11.82 30.66 -14.15
N CYS A 185 13.14 30.74 -13.91
CA CYS A 185 14.04 29.59 -13.88
C CYS A 185 14.23 28.95 -12.50
N GLY A 186 13.83 29.62 -11.41
CA GLY A 186 13.94 29.09 -10.04
C GLY A 186 15.35 29.06 -9.44
N LYS A 187 16.37 29.61 -10.12
CA LYS A 187 17.72 29.76 -9.56
C LYS A 187 17.78 30.92 -8.55
N LYS A 188 18.67 30.81 -7.55
CA LYS A 188 18.87 31.84 -6.52
C LYS A 188 19.41 33.11 -7.16
N LEU A 189 18.75 34.24 -6.89
CA LEU A 189 19.17 35.53 -7.41
C LEU A 189 20.23 36.14 -6.48
N PRO A 190 21.29 36.76 -7.04
CA PRO A 190 22.12 37.68 -6.27
C PRO A 190 21.28 38.87 -5.80
N GLY A 191 21.59 39.42 -4.61
CA GLY A 191 20.73 40.38 -3.91
C GLY A 191 20.29 41.56 -4.78
N SER A 192 18.99 41.87 -4.75
CA SER A 192 18.33 42.98 -5.46
C SER A 192 18.42 42.99 -6.99
N ALA A 193 18.91 41.92 -7.63
CA ALA A 193 19.06 41.86 -9.09
C ALA A 193 17.74 42.12 -9.85
N ASN A 194 17.76 43.11 -10.74
CA ASN A 194 16.62 43.47 -11.58
C ASN A 194 16.37 42.47 -12.71
N THR A 195 17.40 41.74 -13.13
CA THR A 195 17.36 40.75 -14.21
C THR A 195 18.09 39.49 -13.75
N CYS A 196 17.57 38.32 -14.12
CA CYS A 196 18.20 37.06 -13.77
C CYS A 196 19.45 36.81 -14.64
N PRO A 197 20.65 36.64 -14.05
CA PRO A 197 21.88 36.40 -14.82
C PRO A 197 21.91 35.03 -15.50
N PHE A 198 21.02 34.11 -15.12
CA PHE A 198 21.00 32.74 -15.64
C PHE A 198 20.00 32.51 -16.78
N CYS A 199 18.97 33.35 -16.89
CA CYS A 199 17.91 33.18 -17.90
C CYS A 199 17.45 34.48 -18.56
N GLY A 200 18.03 35.62 -18.20
CA GLY A 200 17.70 36.94 -18.79
C GLY A 200 16.34 37.50 -18.39
N ALA A 201 15.52 36.80 -17.60
CA ALA A 201 14.20 37.28 -17.22
C ALA A 201 14.27 38.47 -16.24
N SER A 202 13.59 39.57 -16.59
CA SER A 202 13.38 40.74 -15.72
C SER A 202 12.56 40.36 -14.49
N GLN A 203 13.08 40.61 -13.29
CA GLN A 203 12.44 40.27 -12.01
C GLN A 203 11.60 41.43 -11.44
N LYS A 204 11.92 42.66 -11.82
CA LYS A 204 11.21 43.87 -11.39
C LYS A 204 10.67 44.66 -12.59
N ALA A 205 9.49 45.23 -12.42
CA ALA A 205 8.86 46.18 -13.33
C ALA A 205 8.53 47.48 -12.58
N GLU A 206 8.27 48.55 -13.32
CA GLU A 206 7.83 49.82 -12.74
C GLU A 206 6.34 49.74 -12.38
N CYS A 207 5.99 50.24 -11.21
CA CYS A 207 4.61 50.27 -10.75
C CYS A 207 3.83 51.37 -11.48
N GLY A 208 2.65 51.07 -12.02
CA GLY A 208 1.80 52.09 -12.66
C GLY A 208 1.23 53.15 -11.71
N ALA A 209 1.27 52.94 -10.39
CA ALA A 209 0.71 53.86 -9.39
C ALA A 209 1.77 54.77 -8.75
N CYS A 210 2.96 54.24 -8.42
CA CYS A 210 4.02 55.00 -7.75
C CYS A 210 5.31 55.11 -8.56
N HIS A 211 5.37 54.53 -9.76
CA HIS A 211 6.55 54.47 -10.64
C HIS A 211 7.81 53.80 -10.05
N GLU A 212 7.73 53.28 -8.83
CA GLU A 212 8.82 52.60 -8.17
C GLU A 212 9.01 51.16 -8.69
N ARG A 213 10.23 50.62 -8.57
CA ARG A 213 10.56 49.25 -9.00
C ARG A 213 9.97 48.21 -8.04
N THR A 214 9.10 47.34 -8.56
CA THR A 214 8.44 46.27 -7.80
C THR A 214 8.55 44.91 -8.48
N PHE A 215 8.40 43.81 -7.73
CA PHE A 215 8.49 42.46 -8.26
C PHE A 215 7.31 42.07 -9.15
N ILE A 216 7.58 41.56 -10.35
CA ILE A 216 6.57 41.17 -11.35
C ILE A 216 5.69 40.01 -10.84
N ALA A 217 6.30 39.08 -10.10
CA ALA A 217 5.59 37.93 -9.56
C ALA A 217 4.75 38.24 -8.30
N GLY A 218 4.82 39.47 -7.78
CA GLY A 218 4.04 39.91 -6.61
C GLY A 218 2.57 40.16 -6.95
N ASP A 219 1.69 40.16 -5.94
CA ASP A 219 0.30 40.61 -6.08
C ASP A 219 0.14 42.12 -5.82
N PHE A 220 1.04 42.68 -5.00
CA PHE A 220 1.03 44.07 -4.58
C PHE A 220 2.39 44.71 -4.78
N CYS A 221 2.41 46.04 -4.94
CA CYS A 221 3.64 46.81 -4.99
C CYS A 221 4.38 46.76 -3.65
N SER A 222 5.70 46.52 -3.67
CA SER A 222 6.52 46.52 -2.45
C SER A 222 6.66 47.90 -1.81
N SER A 223 6.41 48.98 -2.57
CA SER A 223 6.65 50.36 -2.11
C SER A 223 5.36 51.06 -1.68
N CYS A 224 4.28 50.95 -2.46
CA CYS A 224 3.01 51.64 -2.17
C CYS A 224 1.84 50.71 -1.83
N GLY A 225 2.01 49.39 -1.91
CA GLY A 225 0.95 48.42 -1.61
C GLY A 225 -0.21 48.37 -2.62
N SER A 226 -0.16 49.13 -3.72
CA SER A 226 -1.22 49.08 -4.74
C SER A 226 -1.25 47.72 -5.44
N PRO A 227 -2.43 47.21 -5.84
CA PRO A 227 -2.54 45.99 -6.63
C PRO A 227 -1.85 46.20 -7.98
N LEU A 228 -1.02 45.23 -8.40
CA LEU A 228 -0.33 45.31 -9.70
C LEU A 228 -1.25 44.78 -10.79
N ALA A 229 -1.50 45.61 -11.80
CA ALA A 229 -2.17 45.20 -13.04
C ALA A 229 -1.24 44.23 -13.78
N ARG A 230 -1.66 42.98 -13.87
CA ARG A 230 -0.88 41.91 -14.49
C ARG A 230 -0.94 42.06 -16.02
N PRO A 231 0.14 41.75 -16.75
CA PRO A 231 0.01 41.30 -18.13
C PRO A 231 -0.64 39.91 -18.20
#